data_AF-A0A1X4G7T9-F1
#
_entry.id   AF-A0A1X4G7T9-F1
#
_cell.length_a   1.000
_cell.length_b   1.000
_cell.length_c   1.000
_cell.angle_alpha   90.00
_cell.angle_beta   90.00
_cell.angle_gamma   90.00
#
_symmetry.space_group_name_H-M   'P 1'
#
loop_
_entity.id
_entity.type
_entity.pdbx_description
1 polymer ?
#
loop_
_entity_poly.entity_id
_entity_poly.type
_entity_poly.pdbx_seq_one_letter_code
_entity_poly.pdbx_strand_id
1 'polypeptide(L)'
;MYLLFQTLASFVEIYSYVLIVRVLLTWFPQINWYNQPFAALSQVSDPYLNLFRNIIPSLGGIDISPILAFLVLNIVSSLLENLSRVTSLGGF
;
A
#
# COMPACT_ATOMS: atom_id res chain seq x y z
N MET A 1 -24.24 -3.39 5.83
CA MET A 1 -23.02 -2.77 6.40
C MET A 1 -21.78 -3.65 6.21
N TYR A 2 -21.85 -4.95 6.51
CA TYR A 2 -20.74 -5.91 6.37
C TYR A 2 -20.06 -5.93 4.99
N LEU A 3 -20.82 -6.04 3.90
CA LEU A 3 -20.27 -6.07 2.52
C LEU A 3 -19.44 -4.82 2.18
N LEU A 4 -19.80 -3.66 2.76
CA LEU A 4 -19.11 -2.40 2.52
C LEU A 4 -17.73 -2.41 3.20
N PHE A 5 -17.66 -2.88 4.44
CA PHE A 5 -16.39 -3.05 5.15
C PHE A 5 -15.50 -4.11 4.51
N GLN A 6 -16.09 -5.21 4.03
CA GLN A 6 -15.33 -6.28 3.40
C GLN A 6 -14.74 -5.86 2.04
N THR A 7 -15.52 -5.17 1.21
CA THR A 7 -15.01 -4.64 -0.07
C THR A 7 -13.89 -3.62 0.13
N LEU A 8 -14.01 -2.74 1.13
CA LEU A 8 -12.93 -1.82 1.52
C LEU A 8 -11.68 -2.55 2.01
N ALA A 9 -11.84 -3.58 2.85
CA ALA A 9 -10.72 -4.39 3.34
C ALA A 9 -9.96 -5.04 2.17
N SER A 10 -10.68 -5.69 1.25
CA SER A 10 -10.07 -6.31 0.06
C SER A 10 -9.40 -5.29 -0.86
N PHE A 11 -9.96 -4.08 -1.00
CA PHE A 11 -9.32 -3.01 -1.77
C PHE A 11 -7.96 -2.60 -1.17
N VAL A 12 -7.92 -2.41 0.15
CA VAL A 12 -6.67 -2.06 0.86
C VAL A 12 -5.64 -3.18 0.74
N GLU A 13 -6.07 -4.43 0.82
CA GLU A 13 -5.21 -5.60 0.62
C GLU A 13 -4.59 -5.63 -0.78
N ILE A 14 -5.40 -5.44 -1.83
CA ILE A 14 -4.90 -5.36 -3.22
C ILE A 14 -3.92 -4.19 -3.39
N TYR A 15 -4.24 -3.02 -2.83
CA TYR A 15 -3.36 -1.86 -2.86
C TYR A 15 -2.02 -2.13 -2.15
N SER A 16 -2.04 -2.88 -1.05
CA SER A 16 -0.83 -3.34 -0.36
C SER A 16 0.05 -4.17 -1.30
N TYR A 17 -0.52 -5.13 -2.03
CA TYR A 17 0.24 -5.91 -3.02
C TYR A 17 0.83 -5.05 -4.14
N VAL A 18 0.11 -4.04 -4.63
CA VAL A 18 0.63 -3.09 -5.62
C VAL A 18 1.86 -2.35 -5.08
N LEU A 19 1.83 -1.93 -3.82
CA LEU A 19 2.98 -1.31 -3.18
C LEU A 19 4.13 -2.29 -2.98
N ILE A 20 3.86 -3.56 -2.62
CA ILE A 20 4.91 -4.62 -2.58
C ILE A 20 5.63 -4.69 -3.92
N VAL A 21 4.87 -4.78 -5.01
CA VAL A 21 5.44 -4.83 -6.36
C VAL A 21 6.22 -3.55 -6.67
N ARG A 22 5.68 -2.36 -6.39
CA ARG A 22 6.38 -1.08 -6.59
C ARG A 22 7.75 -1.07 -5.91
N VAL A 23 7.81 -1.55 -4.68
CA VAL A 23 9.02 -1.53 -3.85
C VAL A 23 10.03 -2.56 -4.32
N LEU A 24 9.60 -3.79 -4.60
CA LEU A 24 10.46 -4.81 -5.17
C LEU A 24 11.06 -4.33 -6.50
N LEU A 25 10.27 -3.67 -7.34
CA LEU A 25 10.72 -3.10 -8.61
C LEU A 25 11.73 -1.95 -8.44
N THR A 26 11.69 -1.19 -7.33
CA THR A 26 12.73 -0.15 -7.08
C THR A 26 14.11 -0.72 -6.83
N TRP A 27 14.23 -2.00 -6.44
CA TRP A 27 15.52 -2.67 -6.29
C TRP A 27 16.16 -3.01 -7.64
N PHE A 28 15.40 -2.91 -8.74
CA PHE A 28 15.89 -3.12 -10.09
C PHE A 28 16.16 -1.76 -10.76
N PRO A 29 17.41 -1.27 -10.78
CA PRO A 29 17.76 0.04 -11.36
C PRO A 29 17.55 0.13 -12.88
N GLN A 30 17.26 -1.00 -13.54
CA GLN A 30 17.02 -1.12 -14.97
C GLN A 30 15.57 -0.77 -15.37
N ILE A 31 14.66 -0.68 -14.39
CA ILE A 31 13.23 -0.41 -14.64
C ILE A 31 13.04 1.06 -15.03
N ASN A 32 12.45 1.29 -16.19
CA ASN A 32 12.07 2.62 -16.63
C ASN A 32 10.65 2.97 -16.15
N TRP A 33 10.56 3.82 -15.13
CA TRP A 33 9.31 4.28 -14.52
C TRP A 33 8.46 5.21 -15.39
N TYR A 34 8.97 5.66 -16.54
CA TYR A 34 8.24 6.47 -17.51
C TYR A 34 7.54 5.63 -18.57
N ASN A 35 7.87 4.33 -18.67
CA ASN A 35 7.24 3.41 -19.63
C ASN A 35 6.09 2.64 -18.98
N GLN A 36 5.06 2.35 -19.78
CA GLN A 36 3.99 1.45 -19.36
C GLN A 36 4.53 0.01 -19.24
N PRO A 37 4.07 -0.78 -18.25
CA PRO A 37 3.01 -0.48 -17.26
C PRO A 37 3.51 0.24 -15.98
N PHE A 38 4.82 0.46 -15.85
CA PHE A 38 5.43 1.01 -14.63
C PHE A 38 5.04 2.46 -14.36
N ALA A 39 4.75 3.24 -15.40
CA ALA A 39 4.23 4.60 -15.29
C ALA A 39 2.84 4.66 -14.62
N ALA A 40 1.98 3.68 -14.87
CA ALA A 40 0.70 3.60 -14.17
C ALA A 40 0.90 3.23 -12.68
N LEU A 41 1.82 2.31 -12.39
CA LEU A 41 2.17 1.94 -11.01
C LEU A 41 2.75 3.12 -10.23
N SER A 42 3.64 3.91 -10.83
CA SER A 42 4.17 5.12 -10.18
C SER A 42 3.08 6.14 -9.93
N GLN A 43 2.20 6.44 -10.89
CA GLN A 43 1.09 7.37 -10.68
C GLN A 43 0.15 6.99 -9.53
N VAL A 44 -0.09 5.69 -9.31
CA VAL A 44 -0.97 5.19 -8.25
C VAL A 44 -0.27 5.11 -6.88
N SER A 45 1.03 4.78 -6.87
CA SER A 45 1.80 4.60 -5.63
C SER A 45 2.47 5.88 -5.13
N ASP A 46 2.85 6.79 -6.02
CA ASP A 46 3.60 8.00 -5.70
C ASP A 46 2.86 8.96 -4.76
N PRO A 47 1.55 9.24 -4.91
CA PRO A 47 0.83 10.09 -3.97
C PRO A 47 0.91 9.56 -2.52
N TYR A 48 0.76 8.25 -2.35
CA TYR A 48 0.85 7.60 -1.04
C TYR A 48 2.28 7.61 -0.51
N LEU A 49 3.25 7.20 -1.32
CA LEU A 49 4.67 7.18 -0.92
C LEU A 49 5.23 8.58 -0.64
N ASN A 50 4.79 9.61 -1.36
CA ASN A 50 5.21 10.99 -1.16
C ASN A 50 4.76 11.55 0.20
N LEU A 51 3.62 11.09 0.75
CA LEU A 51 3.22 11.44 2.12
C LEU A 51 4.26 10.97 3.14
N PHE A 52 4.84 9.79 2.95
CA PHE A 52 5.86 9.23 3.84
C PHE A 52 7.28 9.73 3.53
N ARG A 53 7.60 10.04 2.27
CA ARG A 53 8.89 10.64 1.87
C ARG A 53 9.12 12.02 2.50
N ASN A 54 8.07 12.78 2.76
CA ASN A 54 8.20 14.05 3.48
C ASN A 54 8.55 13.87 4.97
N ILE A 55 8.29 12.70 5.54
CA ILE A 55 8.56 12.38 6.94
C ILE A 55 9.95 11.74 7.08
N ILE A 56 10.38 10.94 6.10
CA ILE A 56 11.66 10.25 6.11
C ILE A 56 12.50 10.67 4.90
N PRO A 57 13.61 11.42 5.10
CA PRO A 57 14.51 11.72 4.01
C PRO A 57 15.11 10.43 3.42
N SER A 58 15.21 10.36 2.09
CA SER A 58 15.82 9.24 1.38
C SER A 58 17.28 9.06 1.81
N LEU A 59 17.61 7.97 2.50
CA LEU A 59 18.97 7.67 2.94
C LEU A 59 19.72 6.93 1.82
N GLY A 60 20.66 7.62 1.15
CA GLY A 60 21.62 6.97 0.25
C GLY A 60 21.04 6.44 -1.07
N GLY A 61 19.96 7.04 -1.59
CA GLY A 61 19.34 6.63 -2.87
C GLY A 61 18.47 5.38 -2.77
N ILE A 62 18.36 4.76 -1.60
CA ILE A 62 17.40 3.70 -1.29
C ILE A 62 16.26 4.36 -0.52
N ASP A 63 15.05 4.34 -1.10
CA ASP A 63 13.86 4.79 -0.41
C ASP A 63 13.55 3.81 0.74
N ILE A 64 13.65 4.30 1.99
CA ILE A 64 13.26 3.58 3.22
C ILE A 64 11.75 3.74 3.48
N SER A 65 11.11 4.74 2.86
CA SER A 65 9.67 5.01 2.88
C SER A 65 8.77 3.77 2.67
N PRO A 66 9.11 2.80 1.80
CA PRO A 66 8.42 1.52 1.66
C PRO A 66 8.21 0.74 2.96
N ILE A 67 9.22 0.69 3.84
CA ILE A 67 9.16 -0.10 5.06
C ILE A 67 8.09 0.47 5.99
N LEU A 68 8.06 1.80 6.13
CA LEU A 68 7.08 2.48 6.97
C LEU A 68 5.68 2.45 6.34
N ALA A 69 5.60 2.55 5.02
CA ALA A 69 4.37 2.33 4.25
C ALA A 69 3.75 0.93 4.49
N PHE A 70 4.57 -0.13 4.49
CA PHE A 70 4.08 -1.49 4.77
C PHE A 70 3.66 -1.70 6.21
N LEU A 71 4.35 -1.07 7.16
CA LEU A 71 3.98 -1.13 8.58
C LEU A 71 2.60 -0.52 8.79
N VAL A 72 2.35 0.66 8.22
CA VAL A 72 1.05 1.34 8.30
C VAL A 72 -0.03 0.52 7.60
N LEU A 73 0.25 -0.01 6.41
CA LEU A 73 -0.70 -0.86 5.69
C LEU A 73 -1.05 -2.14 6.45
N ASN A 74 -0.08 -2.82 7.08
CA ASN A 74 -0.36 -4.00 7.89
C ASN A 74 -1.29 -3.69 9.05
N ILE A 75 -1.08 -2.57 9.74
CA ILE A 75 -1.94 -2.13 10.83
C ILE A 75 -3.36 -1.85 10.31
N VAL A 76 -3.48 -1.11 9.20
CA VAL A 76 -4.77 -0.77 8.61
C VAL A 76 -5.53 -2.02 8.13
N SER A 77 -4.87 -2.92 7.41
CA SER A 77 -5.48 -4.18 6.95
C SER A 77 -5.94 -5.04 8.12
N SER A 78 -5.11 -5.21 9.15
CA SER A 78 -5.48 -5.98 10.34
C SER A 78 -6.69 -5.37 11.08
N LEU A 79 -6.74 -4.05 11.20
CA LEU A 79 -7.87 -3.36 11.82
C LEU A 79 -9.15 -3.54 11.01
N LEU A 80 -9.09 -3.35 9.68
CA LEU A 80 -10.26 -3.52 8.80
C LEU A 80 -10.78 -4.95 8.79
N GLU A 81 -9.90 -5.95 8.76
CA GLU A 81 -10.28 -7.35 8.87
C GLU A 81 -10.97 -7.63 10.21
N ASN A 82 -10.38 -7.19 11.32
CA ASN A 82 -10.97 -7.38 12.65
C ASN A 82 -12.35 -6.72 12.77
N LEU A 83 -12.50 -5.50 12.25
CA LEU A 83 -13.78 -4.79 12.22
C LEU A 83 -14.82 -5.51 11.35
N SER A 84 -14.42 -6.02 10.19
CA SER A 84 -15.31 -6.82 9.33
C SER A 84 -15.78 -8.10 10.03
N ARG A 85 -14.87 -8.77 10.76
CA ARG A 85 -15.19 -9.99 11.53
C ARG A 85 -16.16 -9.67 12.67
N VAL A 86 -15.93 -8.62 13.43
CA VAL A 86 -16.85 -8.17 14.49
C VAL A 86 -18.24 -7.84 13.93
N THR A 87 -18.29 -7.16 12.79
CA THR A 87 -19.56 -6.81 12.13
C THR A 87 -20.28 -8.04 11.56
N SER A 88 -19.55 -9.10 11.18
CA SER A 88 -20.15 -10.38 10.76
C SER A 88 -20.68 -11.22 11.93
N LEU A 89 -20.07 -11.08 13.12
CA LEU A 89 -20.44 -11.84 14.31
C LEU A 89 -21.57 -11.18 15.10
N GLY A 90 -21.71 -9.86 15.02
CA GLY A 90 -22.77 -9.08 15.66
C GLY A 90 -24.08 -8.99 14.87
N GLY A 91 -24.34 -9.92 13.95
CA GLY A 91 -25.40 -9.89 12.94
C GLY A 91 -26.75 -9.34 13.41
N PHE A 92 -26.94 -8.04 13.15
CA PHE A 92 -28.13 -7.44 12.55
C PHE A 92 -27.70 -6.81 11.21
#